data_AF-A0A8J6SGV2-F1
#
_entry.id   AF-A0A8J6SGV2-F1
#
_cell.length_a   1.000
_cell.length_b   1.000
_cell.length_c   1.000
_cell.angle_alpha   90.00
_cell.angle_beta   90.00
_cell.angle_gamma   90.00
#
_symmetry.space_group_name_H-M   'P 1'
#
loop_
_entity.id
_entity.type
_entity.pdbx_description
1 polymer ?
#
loop_
_entity_poly.entity_id
_entity_poly.type
_entity_poly.pdbx_seq_one_letter_code
_entity_poly.pdbx_strand_id
1 'polypeptide(L)'
;MYAYRTEIEDAVELLQEQVESLKQELHYKELELQEIQQELIFTNQELCAALTVKQLTLDEAKELAKSILASQNITGESLSELLSAIYGTPVKADELQQIDTASSITCLTNAEPNNAPNPLRGGELRAKFTSLAEQSDKLQARSNKLRQQANEVKAHSRKLKTQLHECVKNVS
;
A
#
# COMPACT_ATOMS: atom_id res chain seq x y z
N MET A 1 44.51 34.80 21.21
CA MET A 1 44.26 34.82 19.75
C MET A 1 44.45 33.44 19.12
N TYR A 2 45.43 32.63 19.54
CA TYR A 2 45.63 31.26 19.01
C TYR A 2 44.56 30.24 19.44
N ALA A 3 44.09 30.26 20.68
CA ALA A 3 43.09 29.28 21.18
C ALA A 3 41.73 29.32 20.45
N TYR A 4 41.27 30.51 20.07
CA TYR A 4 40.03 30.69 19.31
C TYR A 4 40.12 30.16 17.88
N ARG A 5 41.34 30.05 17.33
CA ARG A 5 41.56 29.57 15.97
C ARG A 5 41.43 28.05 15.91
N THR A 6 41.98 27.37 16.91
CA THR A 6 41.88 25.91 17.06
C THR A 6 40.44 25.46 17.30
N GLU A 7 39.67 26.16 18.15
CA GLU A 7 38.25 25.79 18.39
C GLU A 7 37.39 25.88 17.13
N ILE A 8 37.68 26.83 16.23
CA ILE A 8 36.97 26.96 14.95
C ILE A 8 37.39 25.85 13.99
N GLU A 9 38.69 25.51 13.95
CA GLU A 9 39.23 24.43 13.13
C GLU A 9 38.61 23.08 13.55
N ASP A 10 38.57 22.78 14.85
CA ASP A 10 37.96 21.57 15.41
C ASP A 10 36.45 21.48 15.10
N ALA A 11 35.73 22.61 15.19
CA ALA A 11 34.30 22.65 14.88
C ALA A 11 34.01 22.43 13.38
N VAL A 12 34.89 22.91 12.50
CA VAL A 12 34.77 22.68 11.06
C VAL A 12 35.04 21.22 10.72
N GLU A 13 36.05 20.60 11.35
CA GLU A 13 36.35 19.17 11.18
C GLU A 13 35.18 18.30 11.63
N LEU A 14 34.62 18.55 12.82
CA LEU A 14 33.44 17.84 13.31
C LEU A 14 32.23 17.98 12.37
N LEU A 15 32.00 19.18 11.82
CA LEU A 15 30.91 19.41 10.88
C LEU A 15 31.14 18.69 9.55
N GLN A 16 32.38 18.60 9.08
CA GLN A 16 32.73 17.84 7.88
C GLN A 16 32.46 16.34 8.09
N GLU A 17 32.87 15.78 9.23
CA GLU A 17 32.57 14.39 9.58
C GLU A 17 31.07 14.12 9.63
N GLN A 18 30.29 15.02 10.24
CA GLN A 18 28.83 14.89 10.30
C GLN A 18 28.18 14.94 8.91
N VAL A 19 28.64 15.86 8.05
CA VAL A 19 28.14 15.95 6.68
C VAL A 19 28.46 14.67 5.90
N GLU A 20 29.66 14.13 6.06
CA GLU A 20 30.06 12.91 5.36
C GLU A 20 29.27 11.68 5.86
N SER A 21 29.06 11.57 7.16
CA SER A 21 28.21 10.55 7.77
C SER A 21 26.77 10.63 7.25
N LEU A 22 26.18 11.82 7.19
CA LEU A 22 24.83 12.02 6.66
C LEU A 22 24.71 11.71 5.17
N LYS A 23 25.74 11.99 4.36
CA LYS A 23 25.76 11.58 2.95
C LYS A 23 25.74 10.07 2.81
N GLN A 24 26.53 9.36 3.62
CA GLN A 24 26.58 7.90 3.61
C GLN A 24 25.23 7.31 4.02
N GLU A 25 24.61 7.84 5.09
CA GLU A 25 23.28 7.40 5.54
C GLU A 25 22.22 7.64 4.45
N LEU A 26 22.23 8.82 3.83
CA LEU A 26 21.30 9.15 2.74
C LEU A 26 21.48 8.19 1.55
N HIS A 27 22.71 7.92 1.15
CA HIS A 27 23.00 6.98 0.08
C HIS A 27 22.50 5.57 0.38
N TYR A 28 22.71 5.07 1.61
CA TYR A 28 22.18 3.79 2.04
C TYR A 28 20.66 3.74 1.99
N LYS A 29 20.00 4.82 2.44
CA LYS A 29 18.53 4.92 2.41
C LYS A 29 17.97 4.99 1.00
N GLU A 30 18.66 5.63 0.07
CA GLU A 30 18.29 5.64 -1.35
C GLU A 30 18.37 4.23 -1.95
N LEU A 31 19.41 3.46 -1.61
CA LEU A 31 19.54 2.07 -2.04
C LEU A 31 18.41 1.19 -1.49
N GLU A 32 18.15 1.27 -0.19
CA GLU A 32 17.05 0.52 0.47
C GLU A 32 15.69 0.85 -0.16
N LEU A 33 15.44 2.12 -0.47
CA LEU A 33 14.21 2.55 -1.14
C LEU A 33 14.09 1.96 -2.55
N GLN A 34 15.20 1.92 -3.30
CA GLN A 34 15.23 1.32 -4.62
C GLN A 34 14.94 -0.19 -4.57
N GLU A 35 15.50 -0.91 -3.60
CA GLU A 35 15.22 -2.34 -3.38
C GLU A 35 13.74 -2.58 -3.09
N ILE A 36 13.16 -1.81 -2.15
CA ILE A 36 11.74 -1.91 -1.80
C ILE A 36 10.84 -1.59 -3.01
N GLN A 37 11.20 -0.60 -3.82
CA GLN A 37 10.45 -0.28 -5.04
C GLN A 37 10.46 -1.44 -6.04
N GLN A 38 11.61 -2.10 -6.20
CA GLN A 38 11.71 -3.27 -7.08
C GLN A 38 10.88 -4.44 -6.55
N GLU A 39 10.95 -4.72 -5.25
CA GLU A 39 10.14 -5.76 -4.60
C GLU A 39 8.64 -5.49 -4.76
N LEU A 40 8.22 -4.23 -4.60
CA LEU A 40 6.82 -3.83 -4.80
C LEU A 40 6.36 -4.04 -6.25
N ILE A 41 7.18 -3.65 -7.22
CA ILE A 41 6.89 -3.86 -8.64
C ILE A 41 6.74 -5.36 -8.92
N PHE A 42 7.69 -6.17 -8.45
CA PHE A 42 7.68 -7.62 -8.64
C PHE A 42 6.45 -8.27 -8.00
N THR A 43 6.16 -7.95 -6.74
CA THR A 43 5.01 -8.48 -6.00
C THR A 43 3.69 -8.08 -6.66
N ASN A 44 3.58 -6.84 -7.16
CA ASN A 44 2.40 -6.41 -7.91
C ASN A 44 2.24 -7.17 -9.22
N GLN A 45 3.34 -7.46 -9.93
CA GLN A 45 3.30 -8.28 -11.14
C GLN A 45 2.85 -9.71 -10.83
N GLU A 46 3.38 -10.33 -9.77
CA GLU A 46 2.95 -11.66 -9.32
C GLU A 46 1.46 -11.67 -8.93
N LEU A 47 1.01 -10.64 -8.20
CA LEU A 47 -0.39 -10.50 -7.82
C LEU A 47 -1.29 -10.32 -9.03
N CYS A 48 -0.91 -9.47 -9.99
CA CYS A 48 -1.63 -9.33 -11.26
C CYS A 48 -1.66 -10.66 -12.02
N ALA A 49 -0.56 -11.40 -12.09
CA ALA A 49 -0.53 -12.71 -12.74
C ALA A 49 -1.43 -13.74 -12.02
N ALA A 50 -1.43 -13.77 -10.69
CA ALA A 50 -2.26 -14.66 -9.89
C ALA A 50 -3.75 -14.30 -9.96
N LEU A 51 -4.09 -13.01 -10.03
CA LEU A 51 -5.45 -12.51 -10.17
C LEU A 51 -5.96 -12.54 -11.63
N THR A 52 -5.07 -12.64 -12.60
CA THR A 52 -5.41 -13.03 -13.98
C THR A 52 -5.72 -14.53 -14.00
N VAL A 53 -6.67 -14.94 -13.16
CA VAL A 53 -7.40 -16.19 -13.31
C VAL A 53 -8.03 -16.14 -14.70
N LYS A 54 -8.04 -17.25 -15.42
CA LYS A 54 -8.75 -17.41 -16.70
C LYS A 54 -10.26 -17.23 -16.49
N GLN A 55 -10.69 -16.01 -16.20
CA GLN A 55 -12.09 -15.61 -16.25
C GLN A 55 -12.47 -15.54 -17.71
N LEU A 56 -13.64 -16.07 -18.06
CA LEU A 56 -14.16 -15.90 -19.41
C LEU A 56 -14.21 -14.41 -19.75
N THR A 57 -13.73 -14.06 -20.94
CA THR A 57 -13.99 -12.74 -21.49
C THR A 57 -15.50 -12.53 -21.61
N LEU A 58 -15.95 -11.29 -21.61
CA LEU A 58 -17.39 -10.97 -21.70
C LEU A 58 -18.04 -11.63 -22.93
N ASP A 59 -17.32 -11.74 -24.03
CA ASP A 59 -17.85 -12.33 -25.26
C ASP A 59 -17.94 -13.86 -25.19
N GLU A 60 -16.94 -14.52 -24.60
CA GLU A 60 -17.05 -15.95 -24.29
C GLU A 60 -18.21 -16.20 -23.32
N ALA A 61 -18.39 -15.33 -22.31
CA ALA A 61 -19.45 -15.49 -21.31
C ALA A 61 -20.83 -15.32 -21.93
N LYS A 62 -20.97 -14.40 -22.90
CA LYS A 62 -22.19 -14.24 -23.71
C LYS A 62 -22.47 -15.47 -24.56
N GLU A 63 -21.48 -16.05 -25.21
CA GLU A 63 -21.66 -17.26 -26.02
C GLU A 63 -22.05 -18.47 -25.15
N LEU A 64 -21.43 -18.62 -23.98
CA LEU A 64 -21.81 -19.64 -23.01
C LEU A 64 -23.27 -19.42 -22.54
N ALA A 65 -23.65 -18.19 -22.17
CA ALA A 65 -25.02 -17.87 -21.79
C ALA A 65 -26.04 -18.14 -22.92
N LYS A 66 -25.71 -17.84 -24.18
CA LYS A 66 -26.56 -18.18 -25.33
C LYS A 66 -26.75 -19.68 -25.48
N SER A 67 -25.68 -20.47 -25.32
CA SER A 67 -25.76 -21.94 -25.40
C SER A 67 -26.65 -22.54 -24.30
N ILE A 68 -26.59 -21.99 -23.08
CA ILE A 68 -27.45 -22.36 -21.95
C ILE A 68 -28.91 -21.97 -22.20
N LEU A 69 -29.16 -20.79 -22.77
CA LEU A 69 -30.52 -20.36 -23.13
C LEU A 69 -31.13 -21.21 -24.26
N ALA A 70 -30.30 -21.69 -25.19
CA ALA A 70 -30.73 -22.51 -26.31
C ALA A 70 -31.09 -23.95 -25.91
N SER A 71 -30.56 -24.47 -24.79
CA SER A 71 -30.78 -25.85 -24.35
C SER A 71 -32.14 -26.11 -23.69
N GLN A 72 -33.01 -25.10 -23.59
CA GLN A 72 -34.39 -25.12 -23.04
C GLN A 72 -34.55 -25.58 -21.57
N ASN A 73 -33.50 -26.09 -20.93
CA ASN A 73 -33.49 -26.47 -19.52
C ASN A 73 -32.30 -25.81 -18.84
N ILE A 74 -32.50 -24.59 -18.32
CA ILE A 74 -31.51 -23.93 -17.48
C ILE A 74 -31.51 -24.67 -16.14
N THR A 75 -30.59 -25.63 -15.98
CA THR A 75 -30.40 -26.32 -14.70
C THR A 75 -29.52 -25.47 -13.79
N GLY A 76 -29.66 -25.69 -12.48
CA GLY A 76 -28.74 -25.10 -11.49
C GLY A 76 -27.28 -25.44 -11.80
N GLU A 77 -27.03 -26.58 -12.45
CA GLU A 77 -25.69 -26.97 -12.96
C GLU A 77 -25.18 -26.01 -14.04
N SER A 78 -25.95 -25.73 -15.08
CA SER A 78 -25.53 -24.80 -16.15
C SER A 78 -25.27 -23.38 -15.64
N LEU A 79 -26.09 -22.92 -14.68
CA LEU A 79 -25.90 -21.61 -14.06
C LEU A 79 -24.68 -21.58 -13.13
N SER A 80 -24.46 -22.66 -12.37
CA SER A 80 -23.28 -22.82 -11.52
C SER A 80 -21.99 -22.89 -12.33
N GLU A 81 -22.01 -23.53 -13.50
CA GLU A 81 -20.89 -23.60 -14.42
C GLU A 81 -20.55 -22.22 -14.99
N LEU A 82 -21.55 -21.47 -15.45
CA LEU A 82 -21.37 -20.10 -15.93
C LEU A 82 -20.79 -19.18 -14.84
N LEU A 83 -21.35 -19.21 -13.63
CA LEU A 83 -20.85 -18.41 -12.50
C LEU A 83 -19.44 -18.80 -12.10
N SER A 84 -19.15 -20.11 -12.09
CA SER A 84 -17.81 -20.61 -11.79
C SER A 84 -16.78 -20.13 -12.81
N ALA A 85 -17.18 -20.06 -14.08
CA ALA A 85 -16.31 -19.64 -15.15
C ALA A 85 -16.13 -18.11 -15.23
N ILE A 86 -17.12 -17.32 -14.78
CA ILE A 86 -17.03 -15.85 -14.67
C ILE A 86 -16.17 -15.44 -13.48
N TYR A 87 -16.38 -16.04 -12.31
CA TYR A 87 -15.70 -15.63 -11.08
C TYR A 87 -14.41 -16.41 -10.79
N GLY A 88 -14.16 -17.50 -11.53
CA GLY A 88 -12.99 -18.37 -11.35
C GLY A 88 -13.05 -19.19 -10.05
N THR A 89 -14.22 -19.27 -9.42
CA THR A 89 -14.46 -19.97 -8.15
C THR A 89 -15.59 -20.98 -8.31
N PRO A 90 -15.43 -22.25 -7.90
CA PRO A 90 -16.46 -23.25 -8.06
C PRO A 90 -17.70 -22.90 -7.23
N VAL A 91 -18.82 -22.69 -7.92
CA VAL A 91 -20.17 -22.51 -7.36
C VAL A 91 -20.89 -23.85 -7.42
N LYS A 92 -21.58 -24.24 -6.35
CA LYS A 92 -22.36 -25.48 -6.33
C LYS A 92 -23.77 -25.22 -6.88
N ALA A 93 -24.28 -26.12 -7.69
CA ALA A 93 -25.65 -26.06 -8.20
C ALA A 93 -26.70 -26.01 -7.07
N ASP A 94 -26.43 -26.67 -5.94
CA ASP A 94 -27.32 -26.72 -4.78
C ASP A 94 -27.52 -25.35 -4.09
N GLU A 95 -26.61 -24.40 -4.30
CA GLU A 95 -26.70 -23.04 -3.76
C GLU A 95 -27.63 -22.14 -4.61
N LEU A 96 -27.98 -22.59 -5.83
CA LEU A 96 -28.78 -21.86 -6.79
C LEU A 96 -30.21 -22.43 -6.77
N GLN A 97 -31.01 -22.00 -5.79
CA GLN A 97 -32.42 -22.37 -5.72
C GLN A 97 -33.20 -21.79 -6.91
N GLN A 98 -33.95 -22.65 -7.58
CA GLN A 98 -34.89 -22.25 -8.62
C GLN A 98 -36.04 -21.48 -7.97
N ILE A 99 -36.13 -20.18 -8.26
CA ILE A 99 -37.31 -19.39 -7.90
C ILE A 99 -38.35 -19.62 -8.99
N ASP A 100 -39.25 -20.57 -8.78
CA ASP A 100 -40.40 -20.76 -9.67
C ASP A 100 -41.35 -19.57 -9.51
N THR A 101 -41.18 -18.56 -10.36
CA THR A 101 -41.99 -17.32 -10.37
C THR A 101 -43.39 -17.50 -10.95
N ALA A 102 -44.07 -18.60 -10.62
CA ALA A 102 -45.49 -18.79 -10.96
C ALA A 102 -46.43 -18.50 -9.78
N SER A 103 -45.96 -18.41 -8.53
CA SER A 103 -46.83 -18.25 -7.37
C SER A 103 -46.20 -17.51 -6.21
N SER A 104 -45.81 -16.24 -6.40
CA SER A 104 -45.57 -15.31 -5.27
C SER A 104 -45.66 -13.85 -5.72
N ILE A 105 -46.83 -13.47 -6.24
CA ILE A 105 -47.30 -12.09 -6.10
C ILE A 105 -48.25 -12.08 -4.91
N THR A 106 -47.67 -12.14 -3.71
CA THR A 106 -48.32 -11.66 -2.48
C THR A 106 -47.26 -10.94 -1.65
N CYS A 107 -47.52 -9.65 -1.47
CA CYS A 107 -46.83 -8.73 -0.60
C CYS A 107 -46.41 -9.37 0.73
N LEU A 108 -45.11 -9.37 1.03
CA LEU A 108 -44.59 -9.45 2.40
C LEU A 108 -43.52 -8.37 2.56
N THR A 109 -43.97 -7.23 3.07
CA THR A 109 -43.18 -6.28 3.83
C THR A 109 -42.49 -6.98 5.00
N ASN A 110 -41.21 -6.67 5.18
CA ASN A 110 -40.41 -6.85 6.40
C ASN A 110 -40.09 -8.29 6.84
N ALA A 111 -38.91 -8.76 6.43
CA ALA A 111 -38.05 -9.60 7.28
C ALA A 111 -36.59 -9.38 6.86
N GLU A 112 -35.79 -8.82 7.77
CA GLU A 112 -34.33 -8.75 7.67
C GLU A 112 -33.74 -10.17 7.53
N PRO A 113 -32.88 -10.45 6.55
CA PRO A 113 -32.00 -11.60 6.62
C PRO A 113 -30.72 -11.19 7.35
N ASN A 114 -30.74 -11.35 8.67
CA ASN A 114 -29.51 -11.60 9.42
C ASN A 114 -28.91 -12.90 8.89
N ASN A 115 -27.82 -12.83 8.13
CA ASN A 115 -26.66 -13.72 8.25
C ASN A 115 -25.54 -13.25 7.31
N ALA A 116 -24.56 -12.62 7.92
CA ALA A 116 -23.29 -12.25 7.31
C ALA A 116 -22.54 -13.51 6.83
N PRO A 117 -21.89 -13.50 5.65
CA PRO A 117 -21.02 -14.59 5.24
C PRO A 117 -19.73 -14.60 6.09
N ASN A 118 -19.40 -15.79 6.59
CA ASN A 118 -18.19 -16.23 7.30
C ASN A 118 -16.97 -15.25 7.36
N PRO A 119 -16.46 -14.91 8.57
CA PRO A 119 -15.36 -13.95 8.77
C PRO A 119 -13.94 -14.53 8.69
N LEU A 120 -13.74 -15.74 8.18
CA LEU A 120 -12.51 -16.51 8.45
C LEU A 120 -11.26 -16.14 7.61
N ARG A 121 -11.36 -15.26 6.61
CA ARG A 121 -10.20 -14.84 5.78
C ARG A 121 -9.87 -13.34 5.85
N GLY A 122 -10.78 -12.53 6.40
CA GLY A 122 -10.60 -11.09 6.52
C GLY A 122 -9.80 -10.67 7.76
N GLY A 123 -9.78 -11.49 8.81
CA GLY A 123 -9.16 -11.14 10.09
C GLY A 123 -7.64 -10.91 10.00
N GLU A 124 -6.90 -11.83 9.37
CA GLU A 124 -5.44 -11.70 9.22
C GLU A 124 -5.05 -10.55 8.30
N LEU A 125 -5.75 -10.38 7.17
CA LEU A 125 -5.50 -9.29 6.24
C LEU A 125 -5.79 -7.93 6.90
N ARG A 126 -6.86 -7.83 7.68
CA ARG A 126 -7.22 -6.61 8.41
C ARG A 126 -6.20 -6.31 9.51
N ALA A 127 -5.73 -7.31 10.24
CA ALA A 127 -4.69 -7.16 11.24
C ALA A 127 -3.34 -6.73 10.63
N LYS A 128 -2.98 -7.29 9.46
CA LYS A 128 -1.81 -6.84 8.71
C LYS A 128 -1.95 -5.40 8.24
N PHE A 129 -3.12 -5.01 7.72
CA PHE A 129 -3.40 -3.63 7.32
C PHE A 129 -3.28 -2.63 8.47
N THR A 130 -3.84 -2.96 9.65
CA THR A 130 -3.73 -2.07 10.82
C THR A 130 -2.30 -1.98 11.33
N SER A 131 -1.56 -3.09 11.32
CA SER A 131 -0.14 -3.10 11.68
C SER A 131 0.73 -2.26 10.73
N LEU A 132 0.45 -2.34 9.42
CA LEU A 132 1.16 -1.55 8.41
C LEU A 132 0.84 -0.05 8.52
N ALA A 133 -0.43 0.29 8.82
CA ALA A 133 -0.83 1.66 9.09
C ALA A 133 -0.10 2.24 10.30
N GLU A 134 0.00 1.49 11.41
CA GLU A 134 0.76 1.91 12.59
C GLU A 134 2.25 2.10 12.30
N GLN A 135 2.85 1.23 11.48
CA GLN A 135 4.26 1.38 11.08
C GLN A 135 4.46 2.60 10.18
N SER A 136 3.54 2.86 9.25
CA SER A 136 3.55 4.06 8.41
C SER A 136 3.48 5.33 9.25
N ASP A 137 2.55 5.40 10.21
CA ASP A 137 2.41 6.56 11.10
C ASP A 137 3.68 6.80 11.93
N LYS A 138 4.28 5.71 12.43
CA LYS A 138 5.54 5.78 13.20
C LYS A 138 6.71 6.27 12.35
N LEU A 139 6.81 5.80 11.10
CA LEU A 139 7.83 6.27 10.14
C LEU A 139 7.63 7.74 9.79
N GLN A 140 6.39 8.16 9.58
CA GLN A 140 6.06 9.55 9.28
C GLN A 140 6.41 10.48 10.44
N ALA A 141 6.09 10.07 11.68
CA ALA A 141 6.49 10.81 12.88
C ALA A 141 8.02 10.93 12.99
N ARG A 142 8.77 9.85 12.72
CA ARG A 142 10.24 9.85 12.76
C ARG A 142 10.84 10.73 11.65
N SER A 143 10.29 10.68 10.44
CA SER A 143 10.69 11.52 9.31
C SER A 143 10.51 13.00 9.63
N ASN A 144 9.35 13.37 10.20
CA ASN A 144 9.08 14.75 10.62
C ASN A 144 10.07 15.24 11.68
N LYS A 145 10.41 14.38 12.66
CA LYS A 145 11.40 14.70 13.70
C LYS A 145 12.79 14.94 13.12
N LEU A 146 13.25 14.08 12.21
CA LEU A 146 14.54 14.24 11.53
C LEU A 146 14.58 15.52 10.69
N ARG A 147 13.49 15.83 9.99
CA ARG A 147 13.38 17.07 9.21
C ARG A 147 13.48 18.31 10.10
N GLN A 148 12.90 18.26 11.30
CA GLN A 148 13.02 19.34 12.28
C GLN A 148 14.46 19.50 12.75
N GLN A 149 15.13 18.41 13.13
CA GLN A 149 16.54 18.44 13.54
C GLN A 149 17.46 18.97 12.42
N ALA A 150 17.25 18.55 11.18
CA ALA A 150 18.01 19.06 10.03
C ALA A 150 17.82 20.58 9.83
N ASN A 151 16.61 21.09 10.03
CA ASN A 151 16.34 22.52 9.96
C ASN A 151 17.01 23.30 11.09
N GLU A 152 17.05 22.74 12.30
CA GLU A 152 17.75 23.34 13.45
C GLU A 152 19.26 23.43 13.20
N VAL A 153 19.88 22.35 12.72
CA VAL A 153 21.30 22.34 12.34
C VAL A 153 21.58 23.37 11.25
N LYS A 154 20.72 23.46 10.24
CA LYS A 154 20.84 24.46 9.16
C LYS A 154 20.73 25.89 9.69
N ALA A 155 19.88 26.14 10.67
CA ALA A 155 19.76 27.46 11.31
C ALA A 155 21.01 27.80 12.13
N HIS A 156 21.55 26.85 12.90
CA HIS A 156 22.78 27.04 13.66
C HIS A 156 23.98 27.30 12.75
N SER A 157 24.12 26.54 11.66
CA SER A 157 25.16 26.74 10.66
C SER A 157 25.09 28.14 10.03
N ARG A 158 23.88 28.61 9.68
CA ARG A 158 23.69 29.99 9.17
C ARG A 158 24.12 31.03 10.20
N LYS A 159 23.75 30.85 11.48
CA LYS A 159 24.10 31.79 12.55
C LYS A 159 25.62 31.87 12.76
N LEU A 160 26.29 30.71 12.82
CA LEU A 160 27.75 30.63 12.91
C LEU A 160 28.42 31.31 11.72
N LYS A 161 27.91 31.10 10.50
CA LYS A 161 28.43 31.76 9.30
C LYS A 161 28.35 33.28 9.37
N THR A 162 27.25 33.82 9.90
CA THR A 162 27.08 35.26 10.09
C THR A 162 28.06 35.81 11.14
N GLN A 163 28.20 35.11 12.27
CA GLN A 163 29.14 35.49 13.34
C GLN A 163 30.60 35.46 12.85
N LEU A 164 30.96 34.46 12.06
CA LEU A 164 32.29 34.38 11.43
C LEU A 164 32.53 35.61 10.53
N HIS A 165 31.55 35.95 9.68
CA HIS A 165 31.69 37.07 8.76
C HIS A 165 31.81 38.43 9.49
N GLU A 166 31.11 38.58 10.60
CA GLU A 166 31.18 39.76 11.48
C GLU A 166 32.54 39.85 12.21
N CYS A 167 33.05 38.72 12.70
CA CYS A 167 34.38 38.65 13.33
C CYS A 167 35.50 38.99 12.33
N VAL A 168 35.42 38.50 11.10
CA VAL A 168 36.37 38.82 10.01
C VAL A 168 36.35 40.31 9.65
N LYS A 169 35.16 40.94 9.65
CA LYS A 169 35.03 42.39 9.42
C LYS A 169 35.61 43.25 10.54
N ASN A 170 35.55 42.79 11.78
CA ASN A 170 36.06 43.53 12.94
C ASN A 170 37.59 43.39 13.14
N VAL A 171 38.22 42.46 12.40
CA VAL A 171 39.67 42.18 12.46
C VAL A 171 40.41 42.74 11.23
N SER A 172 39.69 43.17 10.18
CA SER A 172 40.23 43.86 9.00
C SER A 172 40.15 45.38 9.16
#